data_AF-A0A233RBX3-F1
#
_entry.id   AF-A0A233RBX3-F1
#
_cell.length_a   1.000
_cell.length_b   1.000
_cell.length_c   1.000
_cell.angle_alpha   90.00
_cell.angle_beta   90.00
_cell.angle_gamma   90.00
#
_symmetry.space_group_name_H-M   'P 1'
#
loop_
_entity.id
_entity.type
_entity.pdbx_description
1 polymer ?
#
loop_
_entity_poly.entity_id
_entity_poly.type
_entity_poly.pdbx_seq_one_letter_code
_entity_poly.pdbx_strand_id
1 'polypeptide(L)'
;MLINNRPAPQSQKGVASIEFAIIFVLFFTLFYGMVSYTIPLMLGAAYQQLSAEALRQAVSSSDIYRYRAGAEDPDVAGVAMEAEKKAQEVIATSWLPPQWAHRCESYNEQLLKISGDGSQWSACIRHRQPASIMPSISLLGWKIPQLPDEIRGEASIRIR
;
A
#
# COMPACT_ATOMS: atom_id res chain seq x y z
N MET A 1 -76.53 -7.83 30.59
CA MET A 1 -75.27 -7.12 30.89
C MET A 1 -74.14 -7.97 30.34
N LEU A 2 -73.63 -7.65 29.14
CA LEU A 2 -72.57 -8.41 28.45
C LEU A 2 -71.24 -7.70 28.71
N ILE A 3 -70.33 -8.35 29.42
CA ILE A 3 -68.99 -7.83 29.71
C ILE A 3 -68.08 -8.13 28.52
N ASN A 4 -67.70 -7.08 27.80
CA ASN A 4 -66.83 -7.15 26.63
C ASN A 4 -65.36 -7.08 27.07
N ASN A 5 -64.70 -8.23 27.21
CA ASN A 5 -63.26 -8.30 27.51
C ASN A 5 -62.46 -8.05 26.22
N ARG A 6 -61.91 -6.84 26.06
CA ARG A 6 -60.89 -6.57 25.03
C ARG A 6 -59.50 -6.86 25.63
N PRO A 7 -58.69 -7.76 25.05
CA PRO A 7 -57.31 -7.92 25.48
C PRO A 7 -56.51 -6.66 25.17
N ALA A 8 -55.77 -6.14 26.16
CA ALA A 8 -54.88 -5.01 25.99
C ALA A 8 -53.71 -5.40 25.05
N PRO A 9 -53.24 -4.48 24.18
CA PRO A 9 -52.17 -4.77 23.24
C PRO A 9 -50.87 -5.06 23.99
N GLN A 10 -50.37 -6.29 23.89
CA GLN A 10 -49.04 -6.67 24.38
C GLN A 10 -47.99 -5.89 23.58
N SER A 11 -47.22 -5.02 24.24
CA SER A 11 -46.07 -4.40 23.61
C SER A 11 -44.94 -5.43 23.48
N GLN A 12 -44.62 -5.80 22.24
CA GLN A 12 -43.60 -6.78 21.93
C GLN A 12 -42.22 -6.15 22.10
N LYS A 13 -41.70 -6.17 23.34
CA LYS A 13 -40.36 -5.66 23.66
C LYS A 13 -39.23 -6.49 23.01
N GLY A 14 -39.50 -7.72 22.58
CA GLY A 14 -38.49 -8.61 21.98
C GLY A 14 -38.09 -8.26 20.55
N VAL A 15 -38.98 -7.65 19.76
CA VAL A 15 -38.70 -7.31 18.36
C VAL A 15 -37.64 -6.21 18.26
N ALA A 16 -37.73 -5.18 19.11
CA ALA A 16 -36.77 -4.08 19.15
C ALA A 16 -35.35 -4.53 19.49
N SER A 17 -35.19 -5.57 20.32
CA SER A 17 -33.86 -6.10 20.69
C SER A 17 -33.18 -6.84 19.53
N ILE A 18 -33.94 -7.54 18.69
CA ILE A 18 -33.39 -8.26 17.53
C ILE A 18 -32.94 -7.28 16.46
N GLU A 19 -33.75 -6.26 16.18
CA GLU A 19 -33.41 -5.21 15.22
C GLU A 19 -32.13 -4.48 15.63
N PHE A 20 -32.00 -4.15 16.93
CA PHE A 20 -30.79 -3.54 17.45
C PHE A 20 -29.56 -4.45 17.30
N ALA A 21 -29.68 -5.77 17.54
CA ALA A 21 -28.57 -6.69 17.39
C ALA A 21 -28.04 -6.75 15.94
N ILE A 22 -28.94 -6.73 14.95
CA ILE A 22 -28.56 -6.73 13.52
C ILE A 22 -27.84 -5.43 13.16
N ILE A 23 -28.42 -4.28 13.53
CA ILE A 23 -27.83 -2.96 13.23
C ILE A 23 -26.48 -2.82 13.92
N PHE A 24 -26.35 -3.30 15.14
CA PHE A 24 -25.09 -3.30 15.89
C PHE A 24 -23.99 -4.05 15.13
N VAL A 25 -24.24 -5.31 14.74
CA VAL A 25 -23.26 -6.11 13.98
C VAL A 25 -22.92 -5.44 12.65
N LEU A 26 -23.91 -4.89 11.94
CA LEU A 26 -23.71 -4.19 10.67
C LEU A 26 -22.82 -2.95 10.84
N PHE A 27 -23.10 -2.12 11.85
CA PHE A 27 -22.30 -0.93 12.16
C PHE A 27 -20.84 -1.28 12.47
N PHE A 28 -20.62 -2.27 13.34
CA PHE A 28 -19.26 -2.71 13.68
C PHE A 28 -18.53 -3.31 12.47
N THR A 29 -19.23 -4.03 11.59
CA THR A 29 -18.65 -4.58 10.37
C THR A 29 -18.19 -3.47 9.42
N LEU A 30 -19.04 -2.44 9.21
CA LEU A 30 -18.69 -1.30 8.37
C LEU A 30 -17.53 -0.48 8.97
N PHE A 31 -17.59 -0.21 10.28
CA PHE A 31 -16.53 0.51 10.99
C PHE A 31 -15.20 -0.26 10.92
N TYR A 32 -15.23 -1.56 11.22
CA TYR A 32 -14.04 -2.42 11.12
C TYR A 32 -13.48 -2.43 9.70
N GLY A 33 -14.34 -2.54 8.69
CA GLY A 33 -13.93 -2.42 7.29
C GLY A 33 -13.22 -1.10 7.02
N MET A 34 -13.84 0.04 7.37
CA MET A 34 -13.28 1.37 7.12
C MET A 34 -11.92 1.58 7.78
N VAL A 35 -11.80 1.22 9.06
CA VAL A 35 -10.53 1.31 9.80
C VAL A 35 -9.48 0.37 9.19
N SER A 36 -9.87 -0.87 8.88
CA SER A 36 -8.93 -1.86 8.35
C SER A 36 -8.44 -1.53 6.95
N TYR A 37 -9.24 -0.91 6.08
CA TYR A 37 -8.75 -0.48 4.77
C TYR A 37 -7.83 0.74 4.84
N THR A 38 -7.83 1.49 5.93
CA THR A 38 -6.98 2.70 6.05
C THR A 38 -5.49 2.37 5.96
N ILE A 39 -5.02 1.33 6.66
CA ILE A 39 -3.59 0.99 6.67
C ILE A 39 -3.06 0.54 5.30
N PRO A 40 -3.65 -0.44 4.58
CA PRO A 40 -3.12 -0.86 3.28
C PRO A 40 -3.18 0.28 2.24
N LEU A 41 -4.20 1.13 2.29
CA LEU A 41 -4.30 2.30 1.43
C LEU A 41 -3.21 3.34 1.76
N MET A 42 -3.01 3.63 3.04
CA MET A 42 -1.96 4.53 3.49
C MET A 42 -0.57 4.00 3.17
N LEU A 43 -0.35 2.68 3.32
CA LEU A 43 0.91 2.03 3.00
C LEU A 43 1.21 2.06 1.49
N GLY A 44 0.19 1.82 0.65
CA GLY A 44 0.32 1.99 -0.80
C GLY A 44 0.67 3.42 -1.19
N ALA A 45 0.02 4.41 -0.57
CA ALA A 45 0.35 5.83 -0.79
C ALA A 45 1.77 6.17 -0.33
N ALA A 46 2.20 5.63 0.82
CA ALA A 46 3.56 5.79 1.33
C ALA A 46 4.61 5.21 0.38
N TYR A 47 4.39 4.01 -0.15
CA TYR A 47 5.30 3.41 -1.13
C TYR A 47 5.35 4.21 -2.43
N GLN A 48 4.22 4.76 -2.89
CA GLN A 48 4.21 5.61 -4.07
C GLN A 48 5.03 6.89 -3.85
N GLN A 49 4.85 7.53 -2.70
CA GLN A 49 5.61 8.73 -2.32
C GLN A 49 7.10 8.44 -2.16
N LEU A 50 7.45 7.36 -1.45
CA LEU A 50 8.85 6.97 -1.25
C LEU A 50 9.54 6.57 -2.56
N SER A 51 8.84 5.87 -3.45
CA SER A 51 9.39 5.53 -4.77
C SER A 51 9.64 6.79 -5.60
N ALA A 52 8.73 7.77 -5.56
CA ALA A 52 8.90 9.04 -6.25
C ALA A 52 10.06 9.87 -5.67
N GLU A 53 10.20 9.93 -4.34
CA GLU A 53 11.30 10.66 -3.70
C GLU A 53 12.65 9.96 -3.92
N ALA A 54 12.70 8.63 -3.79
CA ALA A 54 13.89 7.84 -4.08
C ALA A 54 14.33 8.02 -5.53
N LEU A 55 13.39 8.00 -6.48
CA LEU A 55 13.67 8.29 -7.88
C LEU A 55 14.18 9.72 -8.06
N ARG A 56 13.55 10.71 -7.43
CA ARG A 56 13.95 12.12 -7.51
C ARG A 56 15.37 12.34 -6.99
N GLN A 57 15.74 11.70 -5.88
CA GLN A 57 17.09 11.77 -5.31
C GLN A 57 18.13 11.00 -6.14
N ALA A 58 17.73 9.89 -6.75
CA ALA A 58 18.56 9.16 -7.70
C ALA A 58 18.91 10.04 -8.91
N VAL A 59 17.90 10.68 -9.53
CA VAL A 59 18.11 11.52 -10.71
C VAL A 59 18.67 12.91 -10.41
N SER A 60 18.70 13.35 -9.15
CA SER A 60 19.34 14.62 -8.76
C SER A 60 20.87 14.56 -8.81
N SER A 61 21.44 13.35 -8.88
CA SER A 61 22.87 13.19 -9.15
C SER A 61 23.20 13.79 -10.53
N SER A 62 24.24 14.62 -10.59
CA SER A 62 24.58 15.50 -11.71
C SER A 62 24.93 14.80 -13.03
N ASP A 63 24.84 13.47 -13.09
CA ASP A 63 25.36 12.64 -14.19
C ASP A 63 24.32 11.77 -14.90
N ILE A 64 23.02 11.96 -14.65
CA ILE A 64 21.95 11.26 -15.39
C ILE A 64 22.04 11.44 -16.92
N TYR A 65 22.49 12.60 -17.39
CA TYR A 65 22.68 12.86 -18.83
C TYR A 65 23.91 12.13 -19.40
N ARG A 66 24.96 11.93 -18.59
CA ARG A 66 26.12 11.10 -18.98
C ARG A 66 25.72 9.64 -19.11
N TYR A 67 24.86 9.16 -18.21
CA TYR A 67 24.33 7.79 -18.30
C TYR A 67 23.64 7.54 -19.64
N ARG A 68 22.81 8.48 -20.09
CA ARG A 68 22.16 8.40 -21.40
C ARG A 68 23.16 8.50 -22.57
N ALA A 69 24.14 9.40 -22.47
CA ALA A 69 25.07 9.69 -23.56
C ALA A 69 26.09 8.58 -23.82
N GLY A 70 26.35 7.72 -22.83
CA GLY A 70 27.37 6.68 -22.91
C GLY A 70 26.97 5.40 -22.20
N ALA A 71 25.76 4.85 -22.38
CA ALA A 71 25.32 3.62 -21.74
C ALA A 71 26.26 2.39 -21.94
N GLU A 72 27.24 2.47 -22.84
CA GLU A 72 28.32 1.48 -23.07
C GLU A 72 29.69 1.81 -22.42
N ASP A 73 29.84 2.97 -21.77
CA ASP A 73 31.09 3.40 -21.13
C ASP A 73 31.20 2.82 -19.69
N PRO A 74 32.32 2.15 -19.33
CA PRO A 74 32.50 1.55 -18.00
C PRO A 74 32.44 2.54 -16.82
N ASP A 75 32.66 3.85 -17.03
CA ASP A 75 32.56 4.88 -15.97
C ASP A 75 31.10 5.15 -15.54
N VAL A 76 30.14 4.70 -16.35
CA VAL A 76 28.70 4.97 -16.17
C VAL A 76 28.07 4.06 -15.12
N ALA A 77 28.69 2.92 -14.86
CA ALA A 77 28.29 2.03 -13.76
C ALA A 77 28.35 2.75 -12.40
N GLY A 78 29.30 3.68 -12.21
CA GLY A 78 29.42 4.50 -11.01
C GLY A 78 28.22 5.42 -10.79
N VAL A 79 27.62 5.93 -11.86
CA VAL A 79 26.44 6.81 -11.81
C VAL A 79 25.21 6.04 -11.32
N ALA A 80 24.97 4.85 -11.88
CA ALA A 80 23.86 4.00 -11.46
C ALA A 80 24.02 3.53 -10.00
N MET A 81 25.24 3.17 -9.59
CA MET A 81 25.53 2.78 -8.21
C MET A 81 25.31 3.93 -7.21
N GLU A 82 25.78 5.13 -7.53
CA GLU A 82 25.57 6.30 -6.66
C GLU A 82 24.09 6.68 -6.58
N ALA A 83 23.37 6.62 -7.70
CA ALA A 83 21.94 6.85 -7.73
C ALA A 83 21.16 5.82 -6.90
N GLU A 84 21.51 4.54 -7.00
CA GLU A 84 20.96 3.46 -6.17
C GLU A 84 21.25 3.71 -4.68
N LYS A 85 22.47 4.11 -4.33
CA LYS A 85 22.84 4.43 -2.94
C LYS A 85 22.00 5.57 -2.36
N LYS A 86 21.81 6.66 -3.12
CA LYS A 86 20.94 7.78 -2.70
C LYS A 86 19.49 7.33 -2.54
N ALA A 87 19.00 6.52 -3.46
CA ALA A 87 17.65 5.98 -3.40
C ALA A 87 17.45 5.08 -2.16
N GLN A 88 18.47 4.28 -1.79
CA GLN A 88 18.48 3.50 -0.55
C GLN A 88 18.54 4.38 0.70
N GLU A 89 19.28 5.49 0.68
CA GLU A 89 19.34 6.44 1.78
C GLU A 89 17.97 7.08 2.07
N VAL A 90 17.19 7.40 1.04
CA VAL A 90 15.79 7.88 1.20
C VAL A 90 14.94 6.86 1.96
N ILE A 91 15.08 5.58 1.65
CA ILE A 91 14.33 4.52 2.35
C ILE A 91 14.84 4.37 3.78
N ALA A 92 16.16 4.35 3.98
CA ALA A 92 16.78 4.17 5.28
C ALA A 92 16.47 5.33 6.26
N THR A 93 16.28 6.53 5.74
CA THR A 93 15.91 7.74 6.50
C THR A 93 14.41 7.96 6.60
N SER A 94 13.61 7.13 5.92
CA SER A 94 12.16 7.23 5.98
C SER A 94 11.61 6.75 7.33
N TRP A 95 10.36 7.11 7.61
CA TRP A 95 9.64 6.63 8.78
C TRP A 95 9.27 5.13 8.70
N LEU A 96 9.44 4.52 7.52
CA LEU A 96 9.01 3.16 7.25
C LEU A 96 10.02 2.16 7.83
N PRO A 97 9.58 1.12 8.55
CA PRO A 97 10.47 0.06 9.02
C PRO A 97 11.23 -0.60 7.85
N PRO A 98 12.53 -0.89 7.97
CA PRO A 98 13.32 -1.47 6.88
C PRO A 98 12.76 -2.81 6.38
N GLN A 99 12.19 -3.62 7.28
CA GLN A 99 11.55 -4.89 6.94
C GLN A 99 10.26 -4.77 6.12
N TRP A 100 9.71 -3.56 5.96
CA TRP A 100 8.50 -3.30 5.19
C TRP A 100 8.81 -2.70 3.81
N ALA A 101 10.07 -2.39 3.52
CA ALA A 101 10.52 -1.97 2.20
C ALA A 101 11.29 -3.10 1.53
N HIS A 102 10.63 -3.81 0.63
CA HIS A 102 11.27 -4.79 -0.23
C HIS A 102 11.45 -4.26 -1.65
N ARG A 103 12.49 -4.72 -2.31
CA ARG A 103 12.77 -4.43 -3.72
C ARG A 103 11.84 -5.24 -4.62
N CYS A 104 11.53 -4.68 -5.78
CA CYS A 104 10.67 -5.31 -6.77
C CYS A 104 11.42 -6.38 -7.57
N GLU A 105 10.77 -7.52 -7.85
CA GLU A 105 11.44 -8.66 -8.52
C GLU A 105 11.83 -8.32 -9.96
N SER A 106 11.02 -7.48 -10.61
CA SER A 106 11.27 -6.99 -11.97
C SER A 106 12.50 -6.08 -12.12
N TYR A 107 13.19 -5.79 -11.00
CA TYR A 107 14.33 -4.88 -10.88
C TYR A 107 15.63 -5.62 -10.47
N ASN A 108 15.68 -6.95 -10.53
CA ASN A 108 16.89 -7.75 -10.25
C ASN A 108 17.54 -7.43 -8.89
N GLU A 109 16.75 -7.36 -7.82
CA GLU A 109 17.20 -7.02 -6.46
C GLU A 109 17.83 -5.62 -6.32
N GLN A 110 17.52 -4.70 -7.25
CA GLN A 110 17.80 -3.26 -7.15
C GLN A 110 16.54 -2.47 -6.85
N LEU A 111 16.70 -1.27 -6.29
CA LEU A 111 15.59 -0.35 -6.08
C LEU A 111 15.24 0.41 -7.36
N LEU A 112 16.25 0.70 -8.16
CA LEU A 112 16.13 1.41 -9.43
C LEU A 112 16.17 0.45 -10.63
N LYS A 113 15.45 0.82 -11.68
CA LYS A 113 15.53 0.21 -13.00
C LYS A 113 15.73 1.30 -14.03
N ILE A 114 16.80 1.17 -14.79
CA ILE A 114 17.13 2.08 -15.88
C ILE A 114 16.88 1.34 -17.19
N SER A 115 16.16 1.98 -18.11
CA SER A 115 15.97 1.46 -19.46
C SER A 115 17.32 1.35 -20.19
N GLY A 116 17.46 0.39 -21.10
CA GLY A 116 18.72 0.15 -21.81
C GLY A 116 19.20 1.35 -22.65
N ASP A 117 18.28 2.24 -23.04
CA ASP A 117 18.57 3.50 -23.73
C ASP A 117 18.86 4.68 -22.77
N GLY A 118 18.86 4.44 -21.45
CA GLY A 118 19.03 5.45 -20.41
C GLY A 118 17.92 6.50 -20.34
N SER A 119 16.84 6.36 -21.13
CA SER A 119 15.83 7.41 -21.26
C SER A 119 14.77 7.37 -20.17
N GLN A 120 14.57 6.22 -19.55
CA GLN A 120 13.59 6.03 -18.48
C GLN A 120 14.27 5.45 -17.24
N TRP A 121 14.07 6.15 -16.12
CA TRP A 121 14.49 5.72 -14.79
C TRP A 121 13.25 5.44 -13.97
N SER A 122 13.23 4.31 -13.28
CA SER A 122 12.09 3.90 -12.46
C SER A 122 12.58 3.44 -11.10
N ALA A 123 11.77 3.64 -10.07
CA ALA A 123 12.01 3.17 -8.70
C ALA A 123 10.77 2.42 -8.21
N CYS A 124 10.98 1.31 -7.50
CA CYS A 124 9.89 0.47 -7.05
C CYS A 124 10.12 -0.07 -5.64
N ILE A 125 9.14 0.16 -4.77
CA ILE A 125 9.11 -0.34 -3.39
C ILE A 125 7.86 -1.19 -3.22
N ARG A 126 8.00 -2.34 -2.56
CA ARG A 126 6.86 -3.24 -2.32
C ARG A 126 6.91 -3.92 -0.96
N HIS A 127 5.79 -4.53 -0.62
CA HIS A 127 5.66 -5.48 0.48
C HIS A 127 4.97 -6.77 0.02
N ARG A 128 5.63 -7.91 0.23
CA ARG A 128 5.24 -9.21 -0.35
C ARG A 128 4.10 -9.92 0.39
N GLN A 129 3.84 -9.52 1.63
CA GLN A 129 2.87 -10.20 2.47
C GLN A 129 2.12 -9.20 3.35
N PRO A 130 1.17 -8.43 2.79
CA PRO A 130 0.39 -7.45 3.56
C PRO A 130 -0.30 -8.05 4.79
N ALA A 131 -0.68 -9.34 4.72
CA ALA A 131 -1.30 -10.07 5.81
C ALA A 131 -0.43 -10.18 7.09
N SER A 132 0.90 -10.02 6.98
CA SER A 132 1.79 -10.03 8.16
C SER A 132 1.76 -8.71 8.94
N ILE A 133 1.42 -7.60 8.27
CA ILE A 133 1.25 -6.28 8.88
C ILE A 133 -0.18 -6.12 9.40
N MET A 134 -1.14 -6.64 8.63
CA MET A 134 -2.56 -6.55 8.94
C MET A 134 -3.24 -7.91 8.76
N PRO A 135 -3.53 -8.64 9.86
CA PRO A 135 -4.26 -9.89 9.76
C PRO A 135 -5.70 -9.62 9.31
N SER A 136 -6.21 -10.47 8.40
CA SER A 136 -7.62 -10.46 8.00
C SER A 136 -8.44 -11.38 8.89
N ILE A 137 -9.68 -10.99 9.17
CA ILE A 137 -10.66 -11.81 9.88
C ILE A 137 -11.56 -12.50 8.84
N SER A 138 -11.89 -13.77 9.06
CA SER A 138 -12.89 -14.46 8.25
C SER A 138 -14.26 -14.39 8.91
N LEU A 139 -15.21 -13.71 8.27
CA LEU A 139 -16.60 -13.64 8.69
C LEU A 139 -17.48 -14.28 7.62
N LEU A 140 -18.15 -15.40 7.96
CA LEU A 140 -19.05 -16.11 7.04
C LEU A 140 -18.38 -16.51 5.70
N GLY A 141 -17.07 -16.83 5.73
CA GLY A 141 -16.28 -17.17 4.53
C GLY A 141 -15.66 -15.98 3.80
N TRP A 142 -16.01 -14.74 4.17
CA TRP A 142 -15.43 -13.52 3.60
C TRP A 142 -14.21 -13.07 4.42
N LYS A 143 -13.08 -12.80 3.76
CA LYS A 143 -11.91 -12.21 4.42
C LYS A 143 -12.03 -10.69 4.41
N ILE A 144 -11.95 -10.07 5.59
CA ILE A 144 -12.05 -8.63 5.76
C ILE A 144 -10.85 -8.17 6.60
N PRO A 145 -10.04 -7.19 6.13
CA PRO A 145 -10.07 -6.60 4.79
C PRO A 145 -9.61 -7.59 3.70
N GLN A 146 -10.05 -7.36 2.46
CA GLN A 146 -9.51 -8.06 1.29
C GLN A 146 -8.17 -7.41 0.94
N LEU A 147 -7.09 -8.14 1.21
CA LEU A 147 -5.72 -7.68 0.94
C LEU A 147 -5.26 -8.24 -0.41
N PRO A 148 -4.56 -7.43 -1.23
CA PRO A 148 -3.88 -7.94 -2.41
C PRO A 148 -2.70 -8.83 -2.00
N ASP A 149 -2.20 -9.62 -2.94
CA ASP A 149 -1.02 -10.47 -2.72
C ASP A 149 0.23 -9.63 -2.39
N GLU A 150 0.35 -8.44 -2.99
CA GLU A 150 1.39 -7.46 -2.67
C GLU A 150 0.85 -6.03 -2.66
N ILE A 151 1.48 -5.16 -1.87
CA ILE A 151 1.29 -3.71 -1.93
C ILE A 151 2.57 -3.12 -2.50
N ARG A 152 2.46 -2.32 -3.57
CA ARG A 152 3.61 -1.73 -4.24
C ARG A 152 3.36 -0.27 -4.62
N GLY A 153 4.43 0.50 -4.62
CA GLY A 153 4.50 1.82 -5.22
C GLY A 153 5.60 1.83 -6.29
N GLU A 154 5.33 2.47 -7.40
CA GLU A 154 6.28 2.56 -8.52
C GLU A 154 6.21 3.97 -9.13
N ALA A 155 7.38 4.59 -9.27
CA ALA A 155 7.53 5.87 -9.92
C ALA A 155 8.48 5.72 -11.12
N SER A 156 8.19 6.42 -12.21
CA SER A 156 9.06 6.44 -13.38
C SER A 156 9.16 7.85 -13.95
N ILE A 157 10.36 8.24 -14.35
CA ILE A 157 10.66 9.52 -15.00
C ILE A 157 11.33 9.21 -16.34
N ARG A 158 10.83 9.85 -17.39
CA ARG A 158 11.46 9.85 -18.70
C ARG A 158 12.23 11.14 -18.89
N ILE A 159 13.53 11.01 -19.06
CA ILE A 159 14.43 12.12 -19.38
C ILE A 159 14.38 12.27 -20.91
N ARG A 160 14.23 13.48 -21.43
CA ARG A 160 14.20 13.75 -22.87
C ARG A 160 15.49 14.39 -23.32
#